data_AF-U1R945-F1
#
_entry.id   AF-U1R945-F1
#
_cell.length_a   1.000
_cell.length_b   1.000
_cell.length_c   1.000
_cell.angle_alpha   90.00
_cell.angle_beta   90.00
_cell.angle_gamma   90.00
#
_symmetry.space_group_name_H-M   'P 1'
#
loop_
_entity.id
_entity.type
_entity.pdbx_description
1 polymer ?
#
loop_
_entity_poly.entity_id
_entity_poly.type
_entity_poly.pdbx_seq_one_letter_code
_entity_poly.pdbx_strand_id
1 'polypeptide(L)'
;MFFIRLLRRSFVRQLRRRSLIALTVALCASISVAMLGVVLDVGDKLNAELTNYGSNIVVQPRAGAVVDNLYETNKDKEAASFLDEKEVTNIKTIFWAYNIVDLTPRLSGSVKVTGSGVGKEDSEGTEVLAAGAWFNKDVKLSTGESTTLGVSTMRSWWKMDGTWPADDASQAV
;
A
#
# COMPACT_ATOMS: atom_id res chain seq x y z
N MET A 1 -12.97 40.36 45.63
CA MET A 1 -12.00 39.92 46.66
C MET A 1 -12.58 39.04 47.78
N PHE A 2 -13.81 39.26 48.25
CA PHE A 2 -14.41 38.46 49.34
C PHE A 2 -14.63 36.98 48.96
N PHE A 3 -15.02 36.72 47.72
CA PHE A 3 -15.31 35.37 47.21
C PHE A 3 -14.08 34.43 47.22
N ILE A 4 -12.91 34.96 46.82
CA ILE A 4 -11.64 34.20 46.85
C ILE A 4 -11.22 33.89 48.30
N ARG A 5 -11.42 34.83 49.23
CA ARG A 5 -11.18 34.58 50.67
C ARG A 5 -12.12 33.51 51.22
N LEU A 6 -13.38 33.52 50.80
CA LEU A 6 -14.40 32.55 51.20
C LEU A 6 -14.11 31.14 50.63
N LEU A 7 -13.71 31.05 49.36
CA LEU A 7 -13.22 29.82 48.72
C LEU A 7 -11.98 29.27 49.43
N ARG A 8 -10.98 30.11 49.71
CA ARG A 8 -9.74 29.69 50.40
C ARG A 8 -10.03 29.14 51.80
N ARG A 9 -10.90 29.79 52.58
CA ARG A 9 -11.30 29.31 53.91
C ARG A 9 -12.08 27.99 53.85
N SER A 10 -12.91 27.83 52.81
CA SER A 10 -13.63 26.59 52.52
C SER A 10 -12.68 25.43 52.21
N PHE A 11 -11.62 25.68 51.44
CA PHE A 11 -10.60 24.68 51.12
C PHE A 11 -9.78 24.24 52.33
N VAL A 12 -9.38 25.17 53.20
CA VAL A 12 -8.54 24.88 54.39
C VAL A 12 -9.33 24.11 55.48
N ARG A 13 -10.65 24.23 55.53
CA ARG A 13 -11.48 23.63 56.60
C ARG A 13 -11.71 22.11 56.47
N GLN A 14 -11.57 21.53 55.27
CA GLN A 14 -11.72 20.08 55.02
C GLN A 14 -10.60 19.55 54.11
N LEU A 15 -9.35 19.93 54.42
CA LEU A 15 -8.16 19.63 53.61
C LEU A 15 -8.04 18.14 53.25
N ARG A 16 -8.26 17.23 54.20
CA ARG A 16 -8.16 15.78 53.94
C ARG A 16 -9.11 15.32 52.83
N ARG A 17 -10.41 15.60 52.95
CA ARG A 17 -11.42 15.16 51.98
C ARG A 17 -11.24 15.84 50.61
N ARG A 18 -10.87 17.11 50.59
CA ARG A 18 -10.65 17.86 49.34
C ARG A 18 -9.34 17.50 48.65
N SER A 19 -8.29 17.18 49.41
CA SER A 19 -7.02 16.70 48.86
C SER A 19 -7.19 15.36 48.15
N LEU A 20 -8.03 14.46 48.68
CA LEU A 20 -8.35 13.18 48.03
C LEU A 20 -9.01 13.37 46.67
N ILE A 21 -9.97 14.29 46.57
CA ILE A 21 -10.64 14.64 45.29
C ILE A 21 -9.65 15.27 44.31
N ALA A 22 -8.81 16.19 44.79
CA ALA A 22 -7.79 16.80 43.93
C ALA A 22 -6.79 15.75 43.42
N LEU A 23 -6.41 14.78 44.27
CA LEU A 23 -5.49 13.70 43.91
C LEU A 23 -6.11 12.75 42.88
N THR A 24 -7.38 12.36 43.03
CA THR A 24 -8.04 11.50 42.03
C THR A 24 -8.18 12.19 40.68
N VAL A 25 -8.52 13.49 40.66
CA VAL A 25 -8.58 14.28 39.43
C VAL A 25 -7.19 14.42 38.79
N ALA A 26 -6.16 14.72 39.59
CA ALA A 26 -4.79 14.81 39.11
C ALA A 26 -4.30 13.48 38.53
N LEU A 27 -4.63 12.36 39.19
CA LEU A 27 -4.26 11.03 38.75
C LEU A 27 -4.98 10.67 37.44
N CYS A 28 -6.28 10.94 37.34
CA CYS A 28 -7.04 10.73 36.10
C CYS A 28 -6.48 11.56 34.94
N ALA A 29 -6.23 12.86 35.18
CA ALA A 29 -5.63 13.75 34.18
C ALA A 29 -4.23 13.27 33.76
N SER A 30 -3.41 12.81 34.70
CA SER A 30 -2.07 12.29 34.40
C SER A 30 -2.12 11.03 33.54
N ILE A 31 -3.07 10.13 33.80
CA ILE A 31 -3.28 8.91 33.00
C ILE A 31 -3.75 9.29 31.60
N SER A 32 -4.72 10.20 31.46
CA SER A 32 -5.21 10.63 30.15
C SER A 32 -4.11 11.29 29.31
N VAL A 33 -3.29 12.15 29.92
CA VAL A 33 -2.16 12.80 29.23
C VAL A 33 -1.08 11.77 28.86
N ALA A 34 -0.79 10.81 29.74
CA ALA A 34 0.16 9.74 29.45
C ALA A 34 -0.32 8.87 28.27
N MET A 35 -1.60 8.47 28.25
CA MET A 35 -2.17 7.74 27.12
C MET A 35 -2.11 8.53 25.81
N LEU A 36 -2.44 9.83 25.85
CA LEU A 36 -2.36 10.69 24.67
C LEU A 36 -0.91 10.78 24.16
N GLY A 37 0.06 10.94 25.05
CA GLY A 37 1.48 10.97 24.70
C GLY A 37 1.95 9.69 24.00
N VAL A 38 1.51 8.52 24.48
CA VAL A 38 1.83 7.23 23.85
C VAL A 38 1.21 7.12 22.46
N VAL A 39 -0.06 7.52 22.29
CA VAL A 39 -0.73 7.47 20.99
C VAL A 39 -0.06 8.37 19.97
N LEU A 40 0.35 9.58 20.38
CA LEU A 40 1.05 10.51 19.50
C LEU A 40 2.46 10.00 19.14
N ASP A 41 3.24 9.49 20.10
CA ASP A 41 4.57 8.92 19.84
C ASP A 41 4.53 7.70 18.90
N VAL A 42 3.55 6.82 19.10
CA VAL A 42 3.33 5.68 18.19
C VAL A 42 2.89 6.18 16.81
N GLY A 43 1.99 7.15 16.74
CA GLY A 43 1.56 7.77 15.49
C GLY A 43 2.73 8.36 14.69
N ASP A 44 3.61 9.09 15.37
CA ASP A 44 4.78 9.73 14.78
C ASP A 44 5.78 8.68 14.25
N LYS A 45 6.05 7.63 15.04
CA LYS A 45 6.91 6.52 14.61
C LYS A 45 6.34 5.77 13.42
N LEU A 46 5.04 5.44 13.46
CA LEU A 46 4.36 4.79 12.35
C LEU A 46 4.44 5.64 11.09
N ASN A 47 4.23 6.95 11.20
CA ASN A 47 4.31 7.86 10.06
C ASN A 47 5.75 7.97 9.51
N ALA A 48 6.75 7.99 10.39
CA ALA A 48 8.17 7.97 9.99
C ALA A 48 8.52 6.69 9.23
N GLU A 49 8.07 5.53 9.72
CA GLU A 49 8.25 4.25 9.03
C GLU A 49 7.51 4.23 7.69
N LEU A 50 6.24 4.66 7.64
CA LEU A 50 5.44 4.75 6.41
C LEU A 50 6.08 5.66 5.37
N THR A 51 6.67 6.77 5.79
CA THR A 51 7.39 7.69 4.89
C THR A 51 8.71 7.06 4.42
N ASN A 52 9.38 6.28 5.28
CA ASN A 52 10.61 5.57 4.95
C ASN A 52 10.39 4.40 3.97
N TYR A 53 9.22 3.74 3.99
CA TYR A 53 8.85 2.75 2.97
C TYR A 53 8.75 3.35 1.56
N GLY A 54 8.67 4.68 1.43
CA GLY A 54 8.61 5.36 0.14
C GLY A 54 7.23 5.35 -0.51
N SER A 55 7.10 6.04 -1.64
CA SER A 55 5.84 6.14 -2.37
C SER A 55 5.60 4.92 -3.26
N ASN A 56 4.48 4.23 -3.08
CA ASN A 56 4.03 3.21 -4.02
C ASN A 56 3.19 3.87 -5.13
N ILE A 57 3.78 3.98 -6.32
CA ILE A 57 3.19 4.73 -7.44
C ILE A 57 2.61 3.75 -8.45
N VAL A 58 1.36 3.99 -8.85
CA VAL A 58 0.72 3.28 -9.96
C VAL A 58 0.71 4.20 -11.17
N VAL A 59 1.37 3.79 -12.25
CA VAL A 59 1.38 4.52 -13.51
C VAL A 59 0.25 3.99 -14.39
N GLN A 60 -0.56 4.91 -14.91
CA GLN A 60 -1.72 4.60 -15.75
C GLN A 60 -1.72 5.45 -17.03
N PRO A 61 -2.34 4.97 -18.12
CA PRO A 61 -2.52 5.77 -19.32
C PRO A 61 -3.48 6.94 -19.04
N ARG A 62 -3.18 8.10 -19.62
CA ARG A 62 -3.92 9.35 -19.38
C ARG A 62 -5.43 9.22 -19.58
N ALA A 63 -5.85 8.49 -20.60
CA ALA A 63 -7.27 8.27 -20.89
C ALA A 63 -7.98 7.44 -19.81
N GLY A 64 -7.31 6.39 -19.31
CA GLY A 64 -7.86 5.54 -18.24
C GLY A 64 -7.90 6.25 -16.88
N ALA A 65 -6.85 7.00 -16.54
CA ALA A 65 -6.75 7.70 -15.27
C ALA A 65 -7.88 8.73 -15.05
N VAL A 66 -8.33 9.42 -16.10
CA VAL A 66 -9.41 10.41 -15.99
C VAL A 66 -10.76 9.72 -15.74
N VAL A 67 -11.00 8.57 -16.37
CA VAL A 67 -12.26 7.82 -16.23
C VAL A 67 -12.37 7.17 -14.86
N ASP A 68 -11.29 6.54 -14.37
CA ASP A 68 -11.25 5.92 -13.04
C ASP A 68 -11.49 6.95 -11.92
N ASN A 69 -10.85 8.12 -12.01
CA ASN A 69 -11.03 9.20 -11.03
C ASN A 69 -12.43 9.81 -11.04
N LEU A 70 -13.09 9.84 -12.20
CA LEU A 70 -14.42 10.47 -12.32
C LEU A 70 -15.56 9.52 -11.93
N TYR A 71 -15.39 8.22 -12.14
CA TYR A 71 -16.47 7.24 -11.98
C TYR A 71 -16.23 6.20 -10.88
N GLU A 72 -15.14 6.32 -10.10
CA GLU A 72 -14.75 5.36 -9.04
C GLU A 72 -14.97 3.90 -9.44
N THR A 73 -14.70 3.58 -10.72
CA THR A 73 -15.08 2.29 -11.28
C THR A 73 -14.09 1.23 -10.80
N ASN A 74 -14.63 0.14 -10.25
CA ASN A 74 -13.84 -0.96 -9.70
C ASN A 74 -12.84 -1.54 -10.71
N LYS A 75 -11.66 -1.93 -10.17
CA LYS A 75 -10.46 -2.46 -10.85
C LYS A 75 -10.64 -3.79 -11.58
N ASP A 76 -11.86 -4.31 -11.65
CA ASP A 76 -12.19 -5.64 -12.21
C ASP A 76 -12.74 -5.57 -13.65
N LYS A 77 -12.69 -4.39 -14.28
CA LYS A 77 -13.01 -4.23 -15.70
C LYS A 77 -11.74 -4.30 -16.55
N GLU A 78 -11.88 -4.81 -17.77
CA GLU A 78 -10.80 -4.75 -18.76
C GLU A 78 -10.36 -3.30 -18.97
N ALA A 79 -9.05 -3.09 -18.98
CA ALA A 79 -8.48 -1.77 -19.20
C ALA A 79 -8.82 -1.28 -20.62
N ALA A 80 -9.44 -0.10 -20.71
CA ALA A 80 -9.83 0.49 -21.99
C ALA A 80 -8.65 1.19 -22.71
N SER A 81 -7.50 1.32 -22.04
CA SER A 81 -6.31 1.98 -22.55
C SER A 81 -5.08 1.34 -21.92
N PHE A 82 -3.98 1.28 -22.68
CA PHE A 82 -2.74 0.61 -22.28
C PHE A 82 -1.54 1.53 -22.51
N LEU A 83 -0.45 1.25 -21.78
CA LEU A 83 0.86 1.85 -21.99
C LEU A 83 1.70 0.92 -22.89
N ASP A 84 2.57 1.48 -23.72
CA ASP A 84 3.52 0.67 -24.50
C ASP A 84 4.58 0.06 -23.56
N GLU A 85 4.77 -1.26 -23.64
CA GLU A 85 5.75 -1.99 -22.84
C GLU A 85 7.17 -1.45 -23.04
N LYS A 86 7.51 -0.96 -24.23
CA LYS A 86 8.85 -0.43 -24.53
C LYS A 86 9.18 0.81 -23.71
N GLU A 87 8.17 1.59 -23.35
CA GLU A 87 8.34 2.83 -22.57
C GLU A 87 8.56 2.56 -21.08
N VAL A 88 8.27 1.35 -20.58
CA VAL A 88 8.46 0.99 -19.17
C VAL A 88 9.91 1.25 -18.72
N THR A 89 10.87 0.96 -19.59
CA THR A 89 12.30 1.15 -19.29
C THR A 89 12.69 2.61 -19.10
N ASN A 90 11.95 3.55 -19.70
CA ASN A 90 12.19 4.99 -19.56
C ASN A 90 11.92 5.48 -18.13
N ILE A 91 11.20 4.73 -17.30
CA ILE A 91 11.04 5.06 -15.87
C ILE A 91 12.40 5.12 -15.17
N LYS A 92 13.39 4.33 -15.60
CA LYS A 92 14.75 4.36 -15.05
C LYS A 92 15.62 5.48 -15.64
N THR A 93 15.08 6.40 -16.45
CA THR A 93 15.83 7.55 -17.00
C THR A 93 15.44 8.90 -16.38
N ILE A 94 14.47 8.93 -15.47
CA ILE A 94 14.02 10.17 -14.81
C ILE A 94 14.97 10.61 -13.70
N PHE A 95 14.89 11.87 -13.26
CA PHE A 95 15.84 12.47 -12.31
C PHE A 95 15.96 11.78 -10.94
N TRP A 96 14.95 10.98 -10.57
CA TRP A 96 14.91 10.20 -9.32
C TRP A 96 14.89 8.70 -9.58
N ALA A 97 15.31 8.24 -10.76
CA ALA A 97 15.31 6.83 -11.15
C ALA A 97 16.04 5.92 -10.14
N TYR A 98 17.10 6.42 -9.48
CA TYR A 98 17.83 5.68 -8.45
C TYR A 98 17.03 5.42 -7.16
N ASN A 99 15.96 6.18 -6.91
CA ASN A 99 15.04 5.95 -5.79
C ASN A 99 13.93 4.94 -6.13
N ILE A 100 13.87 4.46 -7.37
CA ILE A 100 12.93 3.42 -7.79
C ILE A 100 13.56 2.08 -7.47
N VAL A 101 13.12 1.50 -6.35
CA VAL A 101 13.60 0.18 -5.90
C VAL A 101 13.18 -0.90 -6.90
N ASP A 102 11.92 -0.90 -7.31
CA ASP A 102 11.39 -1.88 -8.26
C ASP A 102 10.20 -1.33 -9.05
N LEU A 103 9.84 -2.01 -10.14
CA LEU A 103 8.63 -1.75 -10.90
C LEU A 103 8.13 -3.06 -11.52
N THR A 104 6.83 -3.13 -11.75
CA THR A 104 6.24 -4.31 -12.41
C THR A 104 5.05 -3.89 -13.26
N PRO A 105 5.18 -3.92 -14.60
CA PRO A 105 4.05 -3.78 -15.50
C PRO A 105 3.05 -4.90 -15.25
N ARG A 106 1.77 -4.55 -15.31
CA ARG A 106 0.67 -5.50 -15.18
C ARG A 106 -0.33 -5.26 -16.31
N LEU A 107 -0.80 -6.36 -16.89
CA LEU A 107 -1.83 -6.39 -17.92
C LEU A 107 -2.97 -7.28 -17.45
N SER A 108 -4.20 -6.78 -17.50
CA SER A 108 -5.39 -7.59 -17.19
C SER A 108 -6.25 -7.70 -18.44
N GLY A 109 -6.80 -8.89 -18.71
CA GLY A 109 -7.65 -9.15 -19.87
C GLY A 109 -8.44 -10.45 -19.72
N SER A 110 -9.51 -10.58 -20.48
CA SER A 110 -10.28 -11.82 -20.59
C SER A 110 -9.51 -12.86 -21.40
N VAL A 111 -9.39 -14.06 -20.85
CA VAL A 111 -8.75 -15.21 -21.48
C VAL A 111 -9.76 -16.34 -21.54
N LYS A 112 -9.89 -16.97 -22.71
CA LYS A 112 -10.67 -18.19 -22.88
C LYS A 112 -9.85 -19.37 -22.42
N VAL A 113 -10.25 -19.98 -21.31
CA VAL A 113 -9.63 -21.20 -20.80
C VAL A 113 -10.37 -22.39 -21.38
N THR A 114 -9.67 -23.17 -22.21
CA THR A 114 -10.12 -24.49 -22.66
C THR A 114 -9.37 -25.56 -21.88
N GLY A 115 -10.08 -26.35 -21.07
CA GLY A 115 -9.47 -27.41 -20.29
C GLY A 115 -9.14 -28.61 -21.17
N SER A 116 -7.86 -28.95 -21.31
CA SER A 116 -7.43 -30.20 -21.96
C SER A 116 -7.41 -31.33 -20.93
N GLY A 117 -8.61 -31.79 -20.53
CA GLY A 117 -8.79 -33.01 -19.76
C GLY A 117 -9.15 -34.16 -20.70
N VAL A 118 -8.62 -35.36 -20.44
CA VAL A 118 -9.00 -36.59 -21.19
C VAL A 118 -10.53 -36.74 -21.13
N GLY A 119 -11.20 -36.53 -22.27
CA GLY A 119 -12.64 -36.79 -22.44
C GLY A 119 -13.57 -35.58 -22.66
N LYS A 120 -13.07 -34.36 -22.91
CA LYS A 120 -13.93 -33.23 -23.33
C LYS A 120 -13.28 -32.42 -24.46
N GLU A 121 -13.47 -32.87 -25.70
CA GLU A 121 -13.02 -32.15 -26.90
C GLU A 121 -13.94 -30.98 -27.29
N ASP A 122 -15.16 -30.90 -26.75
CA ASP A 122 -16.12 -29.83 -27.03
C ASP A 122 -16.68 -29.22 -25.74
N SER A 123 -15.96 -28.31 -25.11
CA SER A 123 -16.54 -27.44 -24.08
C SER A 123 -16.22 -26.00 -24.45
N GLU A 124 -17.26 -25.20 -24.68
CA GLU A 124 -17.14 -23.75 -24.86
C GLU A 124 -16.22 -23.20 -23.76
N GLY A 125 -15.09 -22.62 -24.18
CA GLY A 125 -14.06 -22.14 -23.26
C GLY A 125 -14.67 -21.15 -22.27
N THR A 126 -14.34 -21.30 -20.99
CA THR A 126 -14.79 -20.36 -19.97
C THR A 126 -13.95 -19.09 -20.09
N GLU A 127 -14.60 -17.93 -20.28
CA GLU A 127 -13.94 -16.64 -20.22
C GLU A 127 -13.63 -16.31 -18.76
N VAL A 128 -12.33 -16.20 -18.44
CA VAL A 128 -11.83 -15.84 -17.11
C VAL A 128 -11.00 -14.57 -17.24
N LEU A 129 -11.14 -13.65 -16.30
CA LEU A 129 -10.30 -12.45 -16.26
C LEU A 129 -8.93 -12.83 -15.67
N ALA A 130 -7.91 -12.81 -16.51
CA ALA A 130 -6.54 -13.11 -16.14
C ALA A 130 -5.74 -11.81 -15.98
N ALA A 131 -4.76 -11.83 -15.08
CA ALA A 131 -3.80 -10.75 -14.91
C ALA A 131 -2.37 -11.29 -15.12
N GLY A 132 -1.70 -10.80 -16.15
CA GLY A 132 -0.27 -11.00 -16.37
C GLY A 132 0.55 -9.89 -15.75
N ALA A 133 1.74 -10.22 -15.28
CA ALA A 133 2.72 -9.26 -14.78
C ALA A 133 4.12 -9.79 -15.10
N TRP A 134 5.13 -8.92 -15.07
CA TRP A 134 6.52 -9.40 -15.06
C TRP A 134 6.82 -10.06 -13.72
N PHE A 135 7.28 -11.30 -13.72
CA PHE A 135 7.60 -12.03 -12.49
C PHE A 135 9.06 -11.86 -12.10
N ASN A 136 9.97 -11.96 -13.05
CA ASN A 136 11.43 -11.87 -12.86
C ASN A 136 12.14 -11.57 -14.21
N LYS A 137 11.88 -10.39 -14.79
CA LYS A 137 12.32 -10.04 -16.13
C LYS A 137 13.64 -9.28 -16.11
N ASP A 138 14.61 -9.77 -16.88
CA ASP A 138 15.88 -9.07 -17.09
C ASP A 138 15.72 -7.97 -18.14
N VAL A 139 15.94 -6.73 -17.73
CA VAL A 139 15.76 -5.54 -18.57
C VAL A 139 17.10 -4.84 -18.77
N LYS A 140 17.44 -4.58 -20.04
CA LYS A 140 18.57 -3.74 -20.43
C LYS A 140 18.11 -2.29 -20.53
N LEU A 141 18.75 -1.42 -19.75
CA LEU A 141 18.48 0.01 -19.76
C LEU A 141 19.23 0.68 -20.92
N SER A 142 18.69 1.81 -21.37
CA SER A 142 19.35 2.70 -22.34
C SER A 142 20.67 3.28 -21.83
N THR A 143 20.91 3.26 -20.51
CA THR A 143 22.15 3.65 -19.85
C THR A 143 23.27 2.62 -19.99
N GLY A 144 22.97 1.42 -20.52
CA GLY A 144 23.92 0.30 -20.65
C GLY A 144 23.94 -0.65 -19.45
N GLU A 145 23.20 -0.36 -18.39
CA GLU A 145 23.04 -1.23 -17.22
C GLU A 145 21.96 -2.31 -17.48
N SER A 146 22.09 -3.47 -16.82
CA SER A 146 21.05 -4.50 -16.80
C SER A 146 20.53 -4.69 -15.38
N THR A 147 19.22 -4.68 -15.20
CA THR A 147 18.58 -4.93 -13.91
C THR A 147 17.42 -5.91 -14.08
N THR A 148 17.18 -6.70 -13.05
CA THR A 148 16.03 -7.59 -12.98
C THR A 148 14.86 -6.89 -12.29
N LEU A 149 13.65 -6.98 -12.86
CA LEU A 149 12.45 -6.33 -12.36
C LEU A 149 11.27 -7.30 -12.39
N GLY A 150 10.38 -7.22 -11.41
CA GLY A 150 9.17 -8.04 -11.41
C GLY A 150 8.53 -8.22 -10.04
N VAL A 151 7.42 -8.97 -10.01
CA VAL A 151 6.65 -9.21 -8.77
C VAL A 151 7.51 -9.90 -7.72
N SER A 152 8.42 -10.79 -8.11
CA SER A 152 9.25 -11.55 -7.18
C SER A 152 10.19 -10.65 -6.37
N THR A 153 10.77 -9.64 -7.00
CA THR A 153 11.66 -8.67 -6.35
C THR A 153 10.85 -7.57 -5.67
N MET A 154 9.79 -7.06 -6.31
CA MET A 154 8.95 -5.98 -5.77
C MET A 154 8.17 -6.44 -4.52
N ARG A 155 7.83 -7.72 -4.47
CA ARG A 155 7.13 -8.36 -3.35
C ARG A 155 7.94 -9.53 -2.83
N SER A 156 9.16 -9.27 -2.39
CA SER A 156 10.09 -10.26 -1.81
C SER A 156 9.53 -11.07 -0.63
N TRP A 157 8.51 -10.56 0.06
CA TRP A 157 7.76 -11.26 1.11
C TRP A 157 6.72 -12.29 0.61
N TRP A 158 6.41 -12.34 -0.69
CA TRP A 158 5.45 -13.30 -1.23
C TRP A 158 6.09 -14.68 -1.33
N LYS A 159 5.40 -15.68 -0.80
CA LYS A 159 5.76 -17.09 -0.94
C LYS A 159 4.82 -17.71 -1.96
N MET A 160 5.40 -18.40 -2.93
CA MET A 160 4.66 -19.20 -3.90
C MET A 160 4.91 -20.68 -3.63
N ASP A 161 3.85 -21.47 -3.59
CA ASP A 161 3.93 -22.92 -3.60
C ASP A 161 4.19 -23.38 -5.05
N GLY A 162 5.46 -23.61 -5.38
CA GLY A 162 5.88 -23.97 -6.73
C GLY A 162 7.09 -23.17 -7.19
N THR A 163 7.21 -22.96 -8.50
CA THR A 163 8.26 -22.14 -9.12
C THR A 163 7.64 -20.97 -9.85
N TRP A 164 8.23 -19.78 -9.70
CA TRP A 164 7.83 -18.60 -10.47
C TRP A 164 7.90 -18.90 -11.98
N PRO A 165 6.85 -18.56 -12.75
CA PRO A 165 6.88 -18.75 -14.19
C PRO A 165 7.94 -17.84 -14.82
N ALA A 166 8.62 -18.35 -15.84
CA ALA A 166 9.59 -17.56 -16.59
C ALA A 166 8.86 -16.61 -17.56
N ASP A 167 9.24 -15.33 -17.58
CA ASP A 167 8.54 -14.30 -18.34
C ASP A 167 8.56 -14.51 -19.87
N ASP A 168 9.58 -15.18 -20.39
CA ASP A 168 9.70 -15.50 -21.82
C ASP A 168 9.15 -16.91 -22.17
N ALA A 169 8.61 -17.64 -21.19
CA ALA A 169 8.08 -18.99 -21.37
C ALA A 169 6.54 -18.99 -21.39
N SER A 170 5.95 -19.98 -22.07
CA SER A 170 4.50 -20.21 -22.08
C SER A 170 4.05 -20.91 -20.79
N GLN A 171 4.16 -20.22 -19.65
CA GLN A 171 3.81 -20.71 -18.32
C GLN A 171 2.79 -19.78 -17.66
N ALA A 172 1.88 -20.36 -16.87
CA ALA A 172 0.88 -19.62 -16.08
C ALA A 172 0.74 -20.30 -14.71
N VAL A 173 0.36 -19.51 -13.71
CA VAL A 173 0.11 -19.95 -12.32
C VAL A 173 -1.27 -19.49 -11.88
#